data_AF-A0A0G3XC03-F1
#
_entry.id   AF-A0A0G3XC03-F1
#
_cell.length_a   1.000
_cell.length_b   1.000
_cell.length_c   1.000
_cell.angle_alpha   90.00
_cell.angle_beta   90.00
_cell.angle_gamma   90.00
#
_symmetry.space_group_name_H-M   'P 1'
#
loop_
_entity.id
_entity.type
_entity.pdbx_description
1 polymer ?
#
loop_
_entity_poly.entity_id
_entity_poly.type
_entity_poly.pdbx_seq_one_letter_code
_entity_poly.pdbx_strand_id
1 'polypeptide(L)' 'MIAARIRQSPAALSAILARKAARIARARAEEALRARRGEASRWREPRLLWPLFAKD' A
#
# COMPACT_ATOMS: atom_id res chain seq x y z
N MET A 1 -9.16 23.71 24.60
CA MET A 1 -9.10 23.83 23.13
C MET A 1 -7.81 23.13 22.68
N ILE A 2 -7.90 21.94 22.06
CA ILE A 2 -6.70 21.19 21.64
C ILE A 2 -6.28 21.72 20.27
N ALA A 3 -5.21 22.52 20.24
CA ALA A 3 -4.59 22.95 19.00
C ALA A 3 -3.84 21.76 18.39
N ALA A 4 -4.44 21.10 17.40
CA ALA A 4 -3.74 20.10 16.61
C ALA A 4 -2.61 20.81 15.83
N ARG A 5 -1.36 20.58 16.24
CA ARG A 5 -0.18 21.05 15.51
C ARG A 5 -0.07 20.30 14.19
N ILE A 6 -0.67 20.84 13.14
CA ILE A 6 -0.43 20.37 11.77
C ILE A 6 0.90 20.96 11.31
N ARG A 7 2.00 20.29 11.68
CA ARG A 7 3.36 20.65 11.28
C ARG A 7 3.88 19.71 10.18
N GLN A 8 3.04 19.34 9.23
CA GLN A 8 3.48 18.58 8.06
C GLN A 8 3.32 19.47 6.82
N SER A 9 4.46 19.80 6.21
CA SER A 9 4.50 20.50 4.93
C SER A 9 3.68 19.69 3.90
N PRO A 10 2.89 20.35 3.04
CA PRO A 10 2.18 19.66 1.95
C PRO A 10 3.10 18.77 1.10
N ALA A 11 4.37 19.13 0.97
CA ALA A 11 5.39 18.33 0.28
C ALA A 11 5.72 17.01 1.01
N ALA A 12 5.69 17.00 2.34
CA ALA A 12 5.88 15.78 3.12
C ALA A 12 4.66 14.85 2.98
N LEU A 13 3.46 15.40 2.97
CA LEU A 13 2.24 14.64 2.75
C LEU A 13 2.22 14.01 1.35
N SER A 14 2.55 14.78 0.30
CA SER A 14 2.59 14.25 -1.06
C SER A 14 3.64 13.14 -1.22
N ALA A 15 4.80 13.26 -0.57
CA ALA A 15 5.81 12.20 -0.56
C ALA A 15 5.33 10.91 0.11
N ILE A 16 4.59 11.02 1.23
CA ILE A 16 3.98 9.86 1.91
C ILE A 16 2.93 9.20 1.01
N LEU A 17 2.07 9.99 0.38
CA LEU A 17 1.05 9.49 -0.54
C LEU A 17 1.69 8.81 -1.76
N ALA A 18 2.74 9.39 -2.33
CA ALA A 18 3.48 8.80 -3.45
C ALA A 18 4.09 7.44 -3.07
N ARG A 19 4.69 7.31 -1.87
CA ARG A 19 5.19 6.02 -1.37
C ARG A 19 4.08 4.99 -1.20
N LYS A 20 2.95 5.38 -0.63
CA LYS A 20 1.79 4.48 -0.47
C LYS A 20 1.23 4.05 -1.82
N ALA A 21 1.08 4.97 -2.76
CA ALA A 21 0.62 4.67 -4.11
C ALA A 21 1.56 3.70 -4.82
N ALA A 22 2.88 3.89 -4.72
CA ALA A 22 3.87 2.98 -5.28
C ALA A 22 3.77 1.56 -4.67
N ARG A 23 3.57 1.44 -3.35
CA ARG A 23 3.36 0.16 -2.66
C ARG A 23 2.10 -0.56 -3.17
N ILE A 24 0.99 0.16 -3.30
CA ILE A 24 -0.27 -0.39 -3.82
C ILE A 24 -0.13 -0.80 -5.29
N ALA A 25 0.47 0.04 -6.13
CA ALA A 25 0.66 -0.24 -7.55
C ALA A 25 1.51 -1.51 -7.76
N ARG A 26 2.58 -1.69 -6.97
CA ARG A 26 3.40 -2.91 -6.99
C ARG A 26 2.59 -4.14 -6.59
N ALA A 27 1.83 -4.07 -5.50
CA ALA A 27 0.99 -5.19 -5.06
C ALA A 27 -0.04 -5.58 -6.13
N ARG A 28 -0.69 -4.60 -6.77
CA ARG A 28 -1.65 -4.83 -7.87
C ARG A 28 -0.99 -5.44 -9.10
N ALA A 29 0.21 -4.98 -9.47
CA ALA A 29 0.94 -5.52 -10.61
C ALA A 29 1.33 -6.99 -10.37
N GLU A 30 1.80 -7.32 -9.16
CA GLU A 30 2.13 -8.68 -8.80
C GLU A 30 0.88 -9.59 -8.74
N GLU A 31 -0.23 -9.08 -8.18
CA GLU A 31 -1.53 -9.76 -8.17
C GLU A 31 -2.01 -10.07 -9.60
N ALA A 32 -1.98 -9.08 -10.49
CA ALA A 32 -2.38 -9.24 -11.89
C ALA A 32 -1.48 -10.25 -12.63
N LEU A 33 -0.17 -10.22 -12.39
CA LEU A 33 0.78 -11.15 -13.00
C LEU A 33 0.56 -12.59 -12.51
N ARG A 34 0.28 -12.79 -11.22
CA ARG A 34 -0.04 -14.11 -10.66
C ARG A 34 -1.41 -14.63 -11.09
N ALA A 35 -2.43 -13.75 -11.18
CA ALA A 35 -3.74 -14.09 -11.72
C ALA A 35 -3.63 -14.57 -13.18
N ARG A 36 -2.83 -13.89 -14.00
CA ARG A 36 -2.53 -14.30 -15.38
C ARG A 36 -1.85 -15.67 -15.48
N ARG A 37 -1.07 -16.06 -14.46
CA ARG A 37 -0.40 -17.37 -14.40
C ARG A 37 -1.31 -18.49 -13.87
N GLY A 38 -2.57 -18.20 -13.56
CA GLY A 38 -3.53 -19.22 -13.08
C GLY A 38 -3.35 -19.59 -11.60
N GLU A 39 -2.55 -18.85 -10.83
CA GLU A 39 -2.29 -19.11 -9.41
C GLU A 39 -3.39 -18.54 -8.49
N ALA A 40 -4.66 -18.70 -8.86
CA ALA A 40 -5.79 -18.17 -8.11
C ALA A 40 -5.92 -18.77 -6.68
N SER A 41 -5.34 -19.95 -6.43
CA SER A 41 -5.37 -20.61 -5.12
C SER A 41 -4.42 -20.01 -4.07
N ARG A 42 -3.45 -19.16 -4.47
CA ARG A 42 -2.43 -18.58 -3.58
C ARG A 42 -2.80 -17.26 -2.92
N TRP A 43 -3.99 -16.72 -3.17
CA TRP A 43 -4.54 -15.55 -2.47
C TRP A 43 -4.63 -15.74 -0.95
N ARG A 44 -4.42 -16.99 -0.48
CA ARG A 44 -4.28 -17.37 0.93
C ARG A 44 -2.89 -17.14 1.52
N GLU A 45 -1.91 -16.58 0.80
CA GLU A 45 -0.65 -16.18 1.42
C GLU A 45 -0.83 -14.83 2.13
N PRO A 46 -1.01 -14.80 3.48
CA PRO A 46 -1.22 -13.57 4.22
C PRO A 46 -0.10 -12.55 3.99
N ARG A 47 1.12 -13.00 3.67
CA ARG A 47 2.27 -12.14 3.32
C ARG A 47 2.03 -11.20 2.13
N LEU A 48 1.11 -11.53 1.23
CA LEU A 48 0.75 -10.71 0.07
C LEU A 48 -0.41 -9.76 0.34
N LEU A 49 -1.28 -10.08 1.28
CA LEU A 49 -2.37 -9.20 1.75
C LEU A 49 -1.87 -8.21 2.81
N TRP A 50 -0.94 -8.64 3.66
CA TRP A 50 -0.44 -7.87 4.79
C TRP A 50 0.09 -6.49 4.41
N PRO A 51 0.77 -6.25 3.27
CA PRO A 51 1.27 -4.94 2.95
C PRO A 51 0.19 -3.87 2.74
N LEU A 52 -1.08 -4.28 2.52
CA LEU A 52 -2.23 -3.39 2.39
C LEU A 52 -2.89 -3.09 3.74
N PHE A 53 -2.73 -3.96 4.73
CA PHE A 53 -3.34 -3.85 6.07
C PHE A 53 -2.33 -3.52 7.19
N ALA A 54 -1.04 -3.70 6.94
CA ALA A 54 0.02 -3.36 7.87
C ALA A 54 0.15 -1.83 7.92
N LYS A 55 -0.34 -1.26 9.01
CA LYS A 55 0.08 0.06 9.48
C LYS A 55 1.52 -0.10 9.97
N ASP A 56 2.45 0.59 9.31
CA ASP A 56 3.70 0.99 9.97
C ASP A 56 3.37 1.92 11.15
#